data_AF-A0A2N1TWH3-F1
#
_entry.id   AF-A0A2N1TWH3-F1
#
_cell.length_a   1.000
_cell.length_b   1.000
_cell.length_c   1.000
_cell.angle_alpha   90.00
_cell.angle_beta   90.00
_cell.angle_gamma   90.00
#
_symmetry.space_group_name_H-M   'P 1'
#
loop_
_entity.id
_entity.type
_entity.pdbx_description
1 polymer ?
#
loop_
_entity_poly.entity_id
_entity_poly.type
_entity_poly.pdbx_seq_one_letter_code
_entity_poly.pdbx_strand_id
1 'polypeptide(L)'
;MCAQLPPSLKNQIIALTTGVDVYMKRRYAQGNDELRHIWDVERIWKLAEELEEIEIDIAEIVGLDSVTWFHEGGDSPTVRSVAAHAKRIMQADTGYQPILTEDFRVFDGMHRIARHLLDGKKKILVKKFVKNPEPDIIEGTSLKKTLHKDFACAGPSASKLRETYSDPMPATVSKMSRVTLLEFDPETPAFIEPSEVLKKLPDMPQHCVICFFNDVIESMEKQGRLQLITRLKSEIGYNPIYLIKNIEKPVALLHPGVGAPLAVGFLEEAIALGADRFIACGGAGSLKSTHQVGKLIVPTRAIRDEGASFHYLAPEEDAVPTENAFNAIIETMKERGVDYECTLTWTTDGIYRETRRKIEERRNMGCGAVEMEAAALFAVASFRKVELAQILYAGDDLSGEFWDSRNWHSKTEVREKLLDLAIAACVRL
;
A
#
# COMPACT_ATOMS: atom_id res chain seq x y z
N MET A 1 -54.07 -6.50 -24.74
CA MET A 1 -53.41 -7.32 -23.70
C MET A 1 -52.18 -7.95 -24.33
N CYS A 2 -50.98 -7.65 -23.85
CA CYS A 2 -49.74 -8.28 -24.31
C CYS A 2 -49.07 -8.90 -23.08
N ALA A 3 -48.88 -10.21 -23.08
CA ALA A 3 -48.41 -10.94 -21.91
C ALA A 3 -46.94 -10.64 -21.61
N GLN A 4 -46.65 -10.26 -20.36
CA GLN A 4 -45.26 -10.11 -19.90
C GLN A 4 -44.64 -11.50 -19.68
N LEU A 5 -43.45 -11.72 -20.25
CA LEU A 5 -42.68 -12.94 -20.04
C LEU A 5 -42.20 -13.05 -18.58
N PRO A 6 -42.12 -14.28 -18.01
CA PRO A 6 -41.74 -14.48 -16.61
C PRO A 6 -40.28 -14.07 -16.33
N PRO A 7 -39.95 -13.62 -15.10
CA PRO A 7 -38.62 -13.08 -14.76
C PRO A 7 -37.44 -14.02 -15.03
N SER A 8 -37.64 -15.33 -14.99
CA SER A 8 -36.60 -16.34 -15.22
C SER A 8 -35.96 -16.28 -16.60
N LEU A 9 -36.72 -15.90 -17.64
CA LEU A 9 -36.19 -15.84 -19.02
C LEU A 9 -35.33 -14.59 -19.28
N LYS A 10 -35.56 -13.48 -18.55
CA LYS A 10 -34.79 -12.24 -18.74
C LYS A 10 -33.31 -12.43 -18.36
N ASN A 11 -33.02 -13.24 -17.35
CA ASN A 11 -31.66 -13.46 -16.88
C ASN A 11 -30.86 -14.42 -17.80
N GLN A 12 -31.52 -15.32 -18.53
CA GLN A 12 -30.84 -16.22 -19.47
C GLN A 12 -30.38 -15.53 -20.76
N ILE A 13 -31.04 -14.46 -21.20
CA ILE A 13 -30.66 -13.72 -22.42
C ILE A 13 -29.47 -12.77 -22.15
N ILE A 14 -29.31 -12.26 -20.93
CA ILE A 14 -28.16 -11.42 -20.55
C ILE A 14 -26.87 -12.25 -20.40
N ALA A 15 -26.98 -13.52 -19.98
CA ALA A 15 -25.84 -14.41 -19.76
C ALA A 15 -25.06 -14.80 -21.04
N LEU A 16 -25.60 -14.55 -22.24
CA LEU A 16 -25.00 -14.97 -23.52
C LEU A 16 -24.23 -13.86 -24.25
N THR A 17 -24.15 -12.63 -23.71
CA THR A 17 -23.46 -11.50 -24.37
C THR A 17 -22.38 -10.81 -23.55
N THR A 18 -22.17 -11.18 -22.28
CA THR A 18 -21.04 -10.69 -21.46
C THR A 18 -20.36 -11.86 -20.77
N GLY A 19 -19.24 -12.33 -21.31
CA GLY A 19 -18.47 -13.48 -20.80
C GLY A 19 -17.71 -13.17 -19.51
N VAL A 20 -18.43 -12.98 -18.41
CA VAL A 20 -17.88 -12.79 -17.06
C VAL A 20 -18.66 -13.69 -16.09
N ASP A 21 -18.11 -14.87 -15.81
CA ASP A 21 -18.64 -15.77 -14.79
C ASP A 21 -18.35 -15.20 -13.39
N VAL A 22 -19.39 -14.75 -12.69
CA VAL A 22 -19.29 -14.26 -11.30
C VAL A 22 -19.96 -15.25 -10.35
N TYR A 23 -19.25 -16.34 -10.02
CA TYR A 23 -19.61 -17.23 -8.92
C TYR A 23 -18.76 -16.95 -7.68
N MET A 24 -19.26 -16.08 -6.79
CA MET A 24 -18.73 -15.97 -5.43
C MET A 24 -19.08 -17.22 -4.62
N LYS A 25 -18.18 -18.20 -4.58
CA LYS A 25 -18.26 -19.33 -3.64
C LYS A 25 -18.06 -18.84 -2.20
N ARG A 26 -18.92 -19.30 -1.29
CA ARG A 26 -18.76 -19.05 0.16
C ARG A 26 -17.54 -19.79 0.68
N ARG A 27 -16.65 -19.10 1.39
CA ARG A 27 -15.40 -19.68 1.92
C ARG A 27 -15.24 -19.40 3.41
N TYR A 28 -14.79 -20.40 4.15
CA TYR A 28 -14.24 -20.26 5.49
C TYR A 28 -12.72 -20.24 5.41
N ALA A 29 -12.04 -19.52 6.30
CA ALA A 29 -10.58 -19.51 6.37
C ALA A 29 -10.07 -19.48 7.81
N GLN A 30 -9.03 -20.26 8.08
CA GLN A 30 -8.33 -20.40 9.35
C GLN A 30 -6.84 -20.40 9.06
N GLY A 31 -6.02 -19.76 9.89
CA GLY A 31 -4.58 -19.69 9.64
C GLY A 31 -3.80 -19.11 10.80
N ASN A 32 -2.49 -19.29 10.73
CA ASN A 32 -1.49 -18.62 11.54
C ASN A 32 -0.57 -17.80 10.61
N ASP A 33 0.41 -17.08 11.16
CA ASP A 33 1.21 -16.08 10.42
C ASP A 33 2.03 -16.63 9.23
N GLU A 34 2.14 -17.96 9.09
CA GLU A 34 2.88 -18.65 8.02
C GLU A 34 1.98 -19.32 6.98
N LEU A 35 0.76 -19.75 7.35
CA LEU A 35 -0.14 -20.54 6.50
C LEU A 35 -1.61 -20.19 6.69
N ARG A 36 -2.32 -19.94 5.58
CA ARG A 36 -3.77 -19.75 5.53
C ARG A 36 -4.44 -20.94 4.85
N HIS A 37 -5.27 -21.64 5.59
CA HIS A 37 -6.12 -22.72 5.12
C HIS A 37 -7.51 -22.17 4.77
N ILE A 38 -8.05 -22.55 3.61
CA ILE A 38 -9.34 -22.07 3.10
C ILE A 38 -10.20 -23.25 2.67
N TRP A 39 -11.46 -23.25 3.08
CA TRP A 39 -12.45 -24.29 2.76
C TRP A 39 -13.64 -23.71 2.01
N ASP A 40 -14.16 -24.46 1.05
CA ASP A 40 -15.46 -24.19 0.41
C ASP A 40 -16.60 -24.60 1.36
N VAL A 41 -17.47 -23.65 1.73
CA VAL A 41 -18.53 -23.90 2.71
C VAL A 41 -19.55 -24.93 2.20
N GLU A 42 -19.77 -25.03 0.88
CA GLU A 42 -20.66 -26.06 0.31
C GLU A 42 -20.06 -27.47 0.42
N ARG A 43 -18.72 -27.59 0.41
CA ARG A 43 -18.04 -28.85 0.70
C ARG A 43 -18.13 -29.19 2.19
N ILE A 44 -17.96 -28.20 3.07
CA ILE A 44 -18.13 -28.38 4.52
C ILE A 44 -19.54 -28.86 4.87
N TRP A 45 -20.59 -28.31 4.25
CA TRP A 45 -21.97 -28.77 4.46
C TRP A 45 -22.13 -30.26 4.15
N LYS A 46 -21.68 -30.72 2.97
CA LYS A 46 -21.74 -32.14 2.59
C LYS A 46 -20.96 -33.05 3.53
N LEU A 47 -19.78 -32.63 3.97
CA LEU A 47 -18.97 -33.38 4.94
C LEU A 47 -19.61 -33.40 6.34
N ALA A 48 -20.44 -32.41 6.67
CA ALA A 48 -21.17 -32.35 7.93
C ALA A 48 -22.50 -33.13 7.93
N GLU A 49 -23.01 -33.58 6.78
CA GLU A 49 -24.24 -34.40 6.74
C GLU A 49 -24.09 -35.67 7.59
N GLU A 50 -22.93 -36.34 7.49
CA GLU A 50 -22.57 -37.57 8.21
C GLU A 50 -22.13 -37.35 9.68
N LEU A 51 -22.00 -36.11 10.16
CA LEU A 51 -21.60 -35.85 11.55
C LEU A 51 -22.77 -36.02 12.53
N GLU A 52 -22.52 -36.66 13.66
CA GLU A 52 -23.45 -36.70 14.79
C GLU A 52 -23.69 -35.30 15.37
N GLU A 53 -24.89 -35.08 15.91
CA GLU A 53 -25.25 -33.87 16.62
C GLU A 53 -24.91 -34.02 18.11
N ILE A 54 -24.11 -33.09 18.64
CA ILE A 54 -23.69 -33.07 20.04
C ILE A 54 -24.21 -31.82 20.74
N GLU A 55 -24.64 -31.96 22.00
CA GLU A 55 -25.02 -30.82 22.84
C GLU A 55 -23.77 -30.26 23.54
N ILE A 56 -23.49 -28.97 23.34
CA ILE A 56 -22.41 -28.23 24.02
C ILE A 56 -22.96 -26.99 24.74
N ASP A 57 -22.21 -26.43 25.70
CA ASP A 57 -22.48 -25.08 26.19
C ASP A 57 -22.06 -24.04 25.12
N ILE A 58 -22.85 -22.98 24.95
CA ILE A 58 -22.54 -21.92 23.99
C ILE A 58 -21.22 -21.22 24.36
N ALA A 59 -20.86 -21.17 25.64
CA ALA A 59 -19.60 -20.60 26.11
C ALA A 59 -18.35 -21.39 25.66
N GLU A 60 -18.50 -22.62 25.16
CA GLU A 60 -17.39 -23.39 24.59
C GLU A 60 -17.03 -22.96 23.15
N ILE A 61 -17.89 -22.16 22.48
CA ILE A 61 -17.72 -21.77 21.08
C ILE A 61 -16.72 -20.62 20.97
N VAL A 62 -15.65 -20.85 20.22
CA VAL A 62 -14.57 -19.86 20.03
C VAL A 62 -15.00 -18.79 19.04
N GLY A 63 -14.88 -17.52 19.46
CA GLY A 63 -15.05 -16.34 18.63
C GLY A 63 -16.33 -15.53 18.86
N LEU A 64 -17.20 -15.91 19.81
CA LEU A 64 -18.44 -15.18 20.11
C LEU A 64 -18.21 -13.74 20.59
N ASP A 65 -17.18 -13.52 21.41
CA ASP A 65 -16.77 -12.19 21.89
C ASP A 65 -15.79 -11.48 20.93
N SER A 66 -15.65 -11.99 19.69
CA SER A 66 -14.75 -11.42 18.66
C SER A 66 -15.53 -10.80 17.51
N VAL A 67 -14.94 -9.79 16.85
CA VAL A 67 -15.60 -9.05 15.76
C VAL A 67 -15.74 -9.93 14.51
N THR A 68 -16.84 -10.67 14.43
CA THR A 68 -17.00 -11.76 13.44
C THR A 68 -17.68 -11.31 12.14
N TRP A 69 -18.70 -10.47 12.21
CA TRP A 69 -19.47 -10.04 11.03
C TRP A 69 -18.97 -8.75 10.39
N PHE A 70 -18.41 -7.88 11.22
CA PHE A 70 -17.91 -6.57 10.82
C PHE A 70 -16.39 -6.64 10.82
N HIS A 71 -15.79 -6.04 9.81
CA HIS A 71 -14.35 -6.00 9.66
C HIS A 71 -14.03 -4.77 8.80
N GLU A 72 -13.01 -4.00 9.15
CA GLU A 72 -12.60 -2.72 8.55
C GLU A 72 -12.47 -2.75 7.01
N GLY A 73 -13.54 -2.39 6.26
CA GLY A 73 -13.59 -2.50 4.79
C GLY A 73 -14.37 -3.70 4.22
N GLY A 74 -15.08 -4.45 5.07
CA GLY A 74 -16.33 -5.11 4.70
C GLY A 74 -17.52 -4.17 4.95
N ASP A 75 -18.71 -4.71 5.25
CA ASP A 75 -19.83 -3.89 5.73
C ASP A 75 -19.44 -3.19 7.05
N SER A 76 -19.37 -1.85 7.06
CA SER A 76 -19.18 -1.08 8.29
C SER A 76 -20.39 -1.23 9.22
N PRO A 77 -20.24 -1.22 10.56
CA PRO A 77 -21.33 -1.44 11.54
C PRO A 77 -22.29 -0.24 11.69
N THR A 78 -22.70 0.35 10.57
CA THR A 78 -23.77 1.35 10.50
C THR A 78 -25.09 0.81 11.06
N VAL A 79 -25.99 1.69 11.52
CA VAL A 79 -27.35 1.33 11.95
C VAL A 79 -28.08 0.44 10.92
N ARG A 80 -27.84 0.65 9.62
CA ARG A 80 -28.43 -0.13 8.53
C ARG A 80 -27.86 -1.54 8.42
N SER A 81 -26.55 -1.72 8.54
CA SER A 81 -25.90 -3.05 8.47
C SER A 81 -26.19 -3.87 9.73
N VAL A 82 -26.20 -3.23 10.91
CA VAL A 82 -26.59 -3.86 12.18
C VAL A 82 -28.05 -4.32 12.12
N ALA A 83 -28.97 -3.48 11.61
CA ALA A 83 -30.36 -3.89 11.38
C ALA A 83 -30.49 -5.04 10.35
N ALA A 84 -29.65 -5.06 9.32
CA ALA A 84 -29.62 -6.17 8.35
C ALA A 84 -29.10 -7.47 8.96
N HIS A 85 -28.08 -7.41 9.81
CA HIS A 85 -27.59 -8.57 10.58
C HIS A 85 -28.63 -9.04 11.59
N ALA A 86 -29.22 -8.15 12.39
CA ALA A 86 -30.30 -8.47 13.31
C ALA A 86 -31.47 -9.16 12.60
N LYS A 87 -31.87 -8.68 11.41
CA LYS A 87 -32.88 -9.36 10.58
C LYS A 87 -32.46 -10.78 10.19
N ARG A 88 -31.21 -10.99 9.76
CA ARG A 88 -30.69 -12.33 9.42
C ARG A 88 -30.66 -13.27 10.63
N ILE A 89 -30.30 -12.78 11.82
CA ILE A 89 -30.33 -13.55 13.08
C ILE A 89 -31.78 -13.95 13.41
N MET A 90 -32.71 -12.99 13.38
CA MET A 90 -34.11 -13.24 13.70
C MET A 90 -34.80 -14.20 12.71
N GLN A 91 -34.31 -14.27 11.47
CA GLN A 91 -34.77 -15.16 10.40
C GLN A 91 -33.94 -16.46 10.28
N ALA A 92 -32.95 -16.67 11.13
CA ALA A 92 -32.10 -17.85 11.06
C ALA A 92 -32.86 -19.10 11.55
N ASP A 93 -32.95 -20.13 10.70
CA ASP A 93 -33.58 -21.40 11.04
C ASP A 93 -32.68 -22.20 11.98
N THR A 94 -33.12 -22.36 13.23
CA THR A 94 -32.43 -23.12 14.28
C THR A 94 -32.65 -24.63 14.19
N GLY A 95 -33.43 -25.12 13.22
CA GLY A 95 -33.52 -26.53 12.87
C GLY A 95 -32.25 -27.06 12.16
N TYR A 96 -31.37 -26.17 11.71
CA TYR A 96 -30.06 -26.53 11.15
C TYR A 96 -28.95 -26.19 12.15
N GLN A 97 -28.16 -27.19 12.51
CA GLN A 97 -27.15 -27.12 13.54
C GLN A 97 -25.96 -26.27 13.05
N PRO A 98 -25.33 -25.46 13.92
CA PRO A 98 -24.05 -24.83 13.61
C PRO A 98 -22.97 -25.89 13.37
N ILE A 99 -22.05 -25.62 12.46
CA ILE A 99 -20.95 -26.54 12.13
C ILE A 99 -19.66 -25.98 12.72
N LEU A 100 -18.99 -26.77 13.56
CA LEU A 100 -17.78 -26.39 14.26
C LEU A 100 -16.55 -27.18 13.79
N THR A 101 -15.42 -26.49 13.80
CA THR A 101 -14.07 -27.03 13.70
C THR A 101 -13.70 -27.93 14.89
N GLU A 102 -12.59 -28.66 14.76
CA GLU A 102 -12.00 -29.44 15.85
C GLU A 102 -11.68 -28.59 17.10
N ASP A 103 -11.34 -27.31 16.92
CA ASP A 103 -11.03 -26.33 17.97
C ASP A 103 -12.20 -25.39 18.33
N PHE A 104 -13.46 -25.84 18.12
CA PHE A 104 -14.69 -25.16 18.51
C PHE A 104 -14.95 -23.77 17.87
N ARG A 105 -14.17 -23.38 16.86
CA ARG A 105 -14.49 -22.24 15.98
C ARG A 105 -15.60 -22.59 15.00
N VAL A 106 -16.35 -21.60 14.56
CA VAL A 106 -17.52 -21.77 13.67
C VAL A 106 -17.11 -21.82 12.20
N PHE A 107 -17.28 -22.97 11.54
CA PHE A 107 -17.21 -23.10 10.07
C PHE A 107 -18.42 -22.42 9.40
N ASP A 108 -19.63 -22.70 9.89
CA ASP A 108 -20.89 -22.08 9.48
C ASP A 108 -21.90 -22.02 10.63
N GLY A 109 -22.79 -21.02 10.60
CA GLY A 109 -23.92 -20.93 11.52
C GLY A 109 -23.84 -19.86 12.60
N MET A 110 -22.94 -18.87 12.49
CA MET A 110 -22.82 -17.79 13.49
C MET A 110 -24.16 -17.03 13.71
N HIS A 111 -24.96 -16.81 12.66
CA HIS A 111 -26.31 -16.23 12.82
C HIS A 111 -27.30 -17.14 13.58
N ARG A 112 -27.13 -18.46 13.52
CA ARG A 112 -27.94 -19.45 14.27
C ARG A 112 -27.52 -19.51 15.74
N ILE A 113 -26.21 -19.45 16.02
CA ILE A 113 -25.69 -19.34 17.40
C ILE A 113 -26.18 -18.04 18.06
N ALA A 114 -26.09 -16.92 17.35
CA ALA A 114 -26.62 -15.64 17.83
C ALA A 114 -28.15 -15.66 18.07
N ARG A 115 -28.90 -16.43 17.26
CA ARG A 115 -30.33 -16.64 17.49
C ARG A 115 -30.59 -17.38 18.80
N HIS A 116 -29.86 -18.46 19.06
CA HIS A 116 -29.95 -19.20 20.32
C HIS A 116 -29.58 -18.37 21.55
N LEU A 117 -28.58 -17.48 21.45
CA LEU A 117 -28.25 -16.51 22.50
C LEU A 117 -29.42 -15.54 22.78
N LEU A 118 -30.08 -15.02 21.74
CA LEU A 118 -31.28 -14.18 21.90
C LEU A 118 -32.46 -14.95 22.52
N ASP A 119 -32.58 -16.24 22.23
CA ASP A 119 -33.58 -17.14 22.82
C ASP A 119 -33.20 -17.62 24.25
N GLY A 120 -32.14 -17.07 24.85
CA GLY A 120 -31.71 -17.34 26.22
C GLY A 120 -31.18 -18.76 26.45
N LYS A 121 -30.79 -19.47 25.37
CA LYS A 121 -30.19 -20.81 25.48
C LYS A 121 -28.79 -20.70 26.07
N LYS A 122 -28.45 -21.64 26.95
CA LYS A 122 -27.07 -21.87 27.41
C LYS A 122 -26.39 -23.04 26.68
N LYS A 123 -27.18 -23.93 26.11
CA LYS A 123 -26.72 -25.09 25.36
C LYS A 123 -27.43 -25.20 24.02
N ILE A 124 -26.72 -25.72 23.02
CA ILE A 124 -27.23 -25.94 21.66
C ILE A 124 -26.69 -27.26 21.09
N LEU A 125 -27.43 -27.82 20.13
CA LEU A 125 -26.93 -28.90 19.29
C LEU A 125 -26.05 -28.33 18.18
N VAL A 126 -24.86 -28.90 18.00
CA VAL A 126 -23.91 -28.57 16.94
C VAL A 126 -23.43 -29.84 16.24
N LYS A 127 -22.94 -29.69 15.01
CA LYS A 127 -22.17 -30.74 14.33
C LYS A 127 -20.70 -30.34 14.36
N LYS A 128 -19.85 -31.16 14.97
CA LYS A 128 -18.44 -30.82 15.20
C LYS A 128 -17.52 -31.84 14.55
N PHE A 129 -16.52 -31.37 13.81
CA PHE A 129 -15.47 -32.24 13.29
C PHE A 129 -14.58 -32.75 14.45
N VAL A 130 -14.30 -34.05 14.48
CA VAL A 130 -13.32 -34.66 15.39
C VAL A 130 -11.89 -34.31 14.95
N LYS A 131 -11.65 -34.33 13.63
CA LYS A 131 -10.50 -33.73 12.97
C LYS A 131 -11.01 -32.87 11.81
N ASN A 132 -10.49 -31.66 11.64
CA ASN A 132 -10.82 -30.79 10.52
C ASN A 132 -10.50 -31.49 9.16
N PRO A 133 -11.38 -31.36 8.14
CA PRO A 133 -11.08 -31.86 6.81
C PRO A 133 -9.91 -31.08 6.19
N GLU A 134 -9.17 -31.68 5.27
CA GLU A 134 -8.10 -30.97 4.55
C GLU A 134 -8.67 -29.77 3.77
N PRO A 135 -8.02 -28.58 3.83
CA PRO A 135 -8.48 -27.38 3.14
C PRO A 135 -8.46 -27.51 1.62
N ASP A 136 -9.34 -26.77 0.96
CA ASP A 136 -9.41 -26.68 -0.49
C ASP A 136 -8.28 -25.81 -1.09
N ILE A 137 -7.73 -24.88 -0.28
CA ILE A 137 -6.56 -24.06 -0.63
C ILE A 137 -5.67 -23.91 0.61
N ILE A 138 -4.35 -24.07 0.42
CA ILE A 138 -3.31 -23.72 1.40
C ILE A 138 -2.45 -22.60 0.77
N GLU A 139 -2.44 -21.43 1.38
CA GLU A 139 -1.62 -20.29 0.98
C GLU A 139 -0.48 -20.12 2.01
N GLY A 140 0.77 -19.91 1.58
CA GLY A 140 1.93 -19.81 2.48
C GLY A 140 3.13 -19.06 1.92
N THR A 141 3.90 -18.43 2.80
CA THR A 141 5.08 -17.61 2.48
C THR A 141 6.37 -18.41 2.62
N SER A 142 7.15 -18.56 1.53
CA SER A 142 8.37 -19.38 1.54
C SER A 142 9.63 -18.57 1.85
N LEU A 143 10.07 -18.59 3.12
CA LEU A 143 11.35 -18.02 3.56
C LEU A 143 12.52 -18.97 3.24
N LYS A 144 13.35 -18.63 2.24
CA LYS A 144 14.65 -19.29 2.04
C LYS A 144 15.71 -18.75 3.00
N LYS A 145 16.02 -19.51 4.05
CA LYS A 145 17.27 -19.36 4.82
C LYS A 145 18.47 -19.84 4.00
N THR A 146 19.49 -18.99 3.82
CA THR A 146 20.88 -19.43 3.59
C THR A 146 21.80 -18.57 4.46
N LEU A 147 22.81 -19.20 5.06
CA LEU A 147 23.65 -18.59 6.09
C LEU A 147 24.61 -17.55 5.50
N HIS A 148 24.72 -16.38 6.14
CA HIS A 148 25.96 -15.60 6.09
C HIS A 148 26.92 -16.11 7.17
N LYS A 149 28.13 -16.48 6.76
CA LYS A 149 29.30 -16.48 7.62
C LYS A 149 30.54 -16.02 6.85
N ASP A 150 31.31 -15.22 7.58
CA ASP A 150 32.73 -14.92 7.45
C ASP A 150 33.22 -13.98 6.31
N PHE A 151 33.84 -12.89 6.76
CA PHE A 151 34.63 -11.94 5.97
C PHE A 151 36.02 -12.52 5.65
N ALA A 152 36.51 -12.33 4.43
CA ALA A 152 37.96 -12.25 4.14
C ALA A 152 38.23 -11.53 2.81
N CYS A 153 39.31 -10.74 2.75
CA CYS A 153 39.71 -9.96 1.57
C CYS A 153 40.57 -10.79 0.59
N ALA A 154 40.37 -10.59 -0.72
CA ALA A 154 41.40 -10.46 -1.78
C ALA A 154 40.81 -10.72 -3.19
N GLY A 155 41.22 -9.95 -4.19
CA GLY A 155 41.16 -10.35 -5.61
C GLY A 155 42.57 -10.66 -6.14
N PRO A 156 42.80 -10.76 -7.48
CA PRO A 156 41.83 -10.87 -8.58
C PRO A 156 42.15 -12.04 -9.55
N SER A 157 41.34 -12.25 -10.59
CA SER A 157 41.74 -12.42 -12.01
C SER A 157 40.71 -13.21 -12.83
N ALA A 158 40.83 -13.09 -14.17
CA ALA A 158 39.87 -13.59 -15.15
C ALA A 158 40.28 -14.94 -15.80
N SER A 159 39.43 -15.39 -16.73
CA SER A 159 39.60 -16.49 -17.69
C SER A 159 39.20 -17.91 -17.25
N LYS A 160 38.11 -18.42 -17.85
CA LYS A 160 38.17 -19.28 -19.04
C LYS A 160 36.80 -19.40 -19.73
N LEU A 161 36.81 -19.28 -21.05
CA LEU A 161 35.70 -19.56 -21.97
C LEU A 161 35.82 -20.99 -22.53
N ARG A 162 34.74 -21.44 -23.22
CA ARG A 162 34.65 -22.65 -24.09
C ARG A 162 34.53 -24.00 -23.37
N GLU A 163 34.01 -25.10 -23.95
CA GLU A 163 33.17 -25.46 -25.15
C GLU A 163 32.80 -26.95 -24.93
N THR A 164 31.65 -27.56 -25.29
CA THR A 164 30.32 -27.14 -25.79
C THR A 164 29.40 -28.39 -25.72
N TYR A 165 28.09 -28.28 -25.42
CA TYR A 165 27.12 -29.34 -25.80
C TYR A 165 25.73 -28.77 -26.14
N SER A 166 25.27 -29.09 -27.34
CA SER A 166 23.99 -28.67 -27.91
C SER A 166 23.12 -29.88 -28.21
N ASP A 167 21.91 -29.90 -27.68
CA ASP A 167 20.75 -30.44 -28.41
C ASP A 167 19.48 -29.72 -27.89
N PRO A 168 18.46 -29.46 -28.74
CA PRO A 168 17.40 -28.53 -28.41
C PRO A 168 16.28 -29.23 -27.62
N MET A 169 16.13 -28.87 -26.34
CA MET A 169 14.89 -29.21 -25.63
C MET A 169 13.70 -28.44 -26.24
N PRO A 170 12.52 -29.07 -26.39
CA PRO A 170 11.36 -28.45 -27.00
C PRO A 170 10.88 -27.24 -26.20
N ALA A 171 10.42 -26.22 -26.91
CA ALA A 171 10.01 -24.94 -26.33
C ALA A 171 8.72 -25.05 -25.50
N THR A 172 8.88 -25.36 -24.21
CA THR A 172 7.93 -24.98 -23.16
C THR A 172 8.60 -23.98 -22.21
N VAL A 173 9.03 -22.84 -22.77
CA VAL A 173 9.15 -21.61 -21.97
C VAL A 173 7.80 -21.41 -21.30
N SER A 174 7.78 -21.50 -19.96
CA SER A 174 6.56 -21.34 -19.18
C SER A 174 5.86 -20.05 -19.58
N LYS A 175 4.60 -20.15 -19.99
CA LYS A 175 3.79 -19.01 -20.41
C LYS A 175 3.27 -18.20 -19.21
N MET A 176 4.02 -18.19 -18.10
CA MET A 176 4.08 -17.03 -17.21
C MET A 176 4.72 -15.90 -18.01
N SER A 177 3.86 -15.22 -18.77
CA SER A 177 4.14 -14.06 -19.60
C SER A 177 5.07 -13.09 -18.88
N ARG A 178 6.11 -12.63 -19.58
CA ARG A 178 6.85 -11.43 -19.17
C ARG A 178 5.82 -10.33 -18.93
N VAL A 179 5.73 -9.88 -17.68
CA VAL A 179 4.90 -8.72 -17.34
C VAL A 179 5.68 -7.52 -17.87
N THR A 180 5.13 -6.79 -18.85
CA THR A 180 5.84 -5.68 -19.51
C THR A 180 6.35 -4.61 -18.53
N LEU A 181 5.66 -4.42 -17.40
CA LEU A 181 6.12 -3.56 -16.31
C LEU A 181 7.47 -3.98 -15.70
N LEU A 182 7.84 -5.26 -15.79
CA LEU A 182 9.11 -5.80 -15.29
C LEU A 182 10.17 -5.94 -16.39
N GLU A 183 9.92 -5.39 -17.59
CA GLU A 183 10.93 -5.23 -18.62
C GLU A 183 11.66 -3.90 -18.38
N PHE A 184 12.99 -3.96 -18.19
CA PHE A 184 13.83 -2.78 -17.91
C PHE A 184 14.87 -2.61 -19.02
N ASP A 185 14.98 -1.38 -19.51
CA ASP A 185 15.96 -0.95 -20.49
C ASP A 185 16.83 0.16 -19.88
N PRO A 186 18.14 -0.05 -19.69
CA PRO A 186 19.04 0.96 -19.13
C PRO A 186 19.62 1.93 -20.19
N GLU A 187 19.20 1.86 -21.46
CA GLU A 187 19.76 2.72 -22.51
C GLU A 187 19.46 4.22 -22.28
N THR A 188 20.48 5.05 -22.48
CA THR A 188 20.40 6.52 -22.36
C THR A 188 21.17 7.20 -23.49
N PRO A 189 20.68 8.34 -24.05
CA PRO A 189 19.44 9.03 -23.70
C PRO A 189 18.20 8.30 -24.23
N ALA A 190 17.04 8.61 -23.65
CA ALA A 190 15.75 8.18 -24.21
C ALA A 190 15.44 8.95 -25.51
N PHE A 191 14.54 8.44 -26.35
CA PHE A 191 14.13 9.14 -27.58
C PHE A 191 13.48 10.52 -27.32
N ILE A 192 12.88 10.70 -26.14
CA ILE A 192 12.46 12.00 -25.62
C ILE A 192 13.27 12.26 -24.35
N GLU A 193 14.35 13.03 -24.47
CA GLU A 193 15.22 13.39 -23.36
C GLU A 193 14.85 14.77 -22.81
N PRO A 194 14.47 14.90 -21.52
CA PRO A 194 14.01 16.17 -20.94
C PRO A 194 14.97 17.34 -21.16
N SER A 195 16.29 17.10 -21.11
CA SER A 195 17.33 18.11 -21.31
C SER A 195 17.51 18.58 -22.77
N GLU A 196 16.94 17.87 -23.75
CA GLU A 196 16.88 18.30 -25.15
C GLU A 196 15.60 19.08 -25.47
N VAL A 197 14.49 18.76 -24.79
CA VAL A 197 13.19 19.44 -24.95
C VAL A 197 13.12 20.73 -24.15
N LEU A 198 13.66 20.74 -22.92
CA LEU A 198 13.69 21.90 -22.04
C LEU A 198 15.08 22.52 -21.98
N LYS A 199 15.15 23.83 -22.22
CA LYS A 199 16.38 24.59 -22.05
C LYS A 199 16.60 24.87 -20.57
N LYS A 200 17.80 24.55 -20.06
CA LYS A 200 18.26 24.94 -18.73
C LYS A 200 17.98 26.43 -18.49
N LEU A 201 17.28 26.74 -17.39
CA LEU A 201 16.91 28.10 -17.02
C LEU A 201 18.07 28.70 -16.19
N PRO A 202 18.68 29.82 -16.62
CA PRO A 202 19.89 30.36 -15.97
C PRO A 202 19.71 30.66 -14.47
N ASP A 203 18.51 31.12 -14.08
CA ASP A 203 18.17 31.48 -12.71
C ASP A 203 17.48 30.34 -11.92
N MET A 204 17.50 29.09 -12.44
CA MET A 204 16.98 27.93 -11.72
C MET A 204 17.90 27.59 -10.53
N PRO A 205 17.39 27.58 -9.28
CA PRO A 205 18.13 27.09 -8.14
C PRO A 205 18.51 25.61 -8.29
N GLN A 206 19.73 25.25 -7.88
CA GLN A 206 20.16 23.85 -7.76
C GLN A 206 19.35 23.09 -6.71
N HIS A 207 18.96 23.78 -5.63
CA HIS A 207 18.14 23.29 -4.54
C HIS A 207 16.65 23.44 -4.85
N CYS A 208 15.89 22.36 -4.76
CA CYS A 208 14.45 22.35 -4.98
C CYS A 208 13.72 21.59 -3.87
N VAL A 209 12.58 22.12 -3.43
CA VAL A 209 11.65 21.43 -2.54
C VAL A 209 10.41 21.03 -3.33
N ILE A 210 10.09 19.73 -3.25
CA ILE A 210 8.91 19.14 -3.88
C ILE A 210 7.83 19.06 -2.80
N CYS A 211 6.86 19.97 -2.83
CA CYS A 211 5.86 20.09 -1.76
C CYS A 211 4.49 19.62 -2.24
N PHE A 212 3.95 18.59 -1.59
CA PHE A 212 2.62 18.04 -1.92
C PHE A 212 1.46 18.83 -1.27
N PHE A 213 1.74 19.87 -0.47
CA PHE A 213 0.74 20.67 0.24
C PHE A 213 0.41 21.96 -0.51
N ASN A 214 -0.48 21.87 -1.52
CA ASN A 214 -0.88 23.05 -2.31
C ASN A 214 -1.51 24.17 -1.46
N ASP A 215 -2.19 23.82 -0.35
CA ASP A 215 -2.72 24.78 0.61
C ASP A 215 -1.63 25.66 1.26
N VAL A 216 -0.46 25.07 1.53
CA VAL A 216 0.70 25.80 2.05
C VAL A 216 1.37 26.65 0.96
N ILE A 217 1.50 26.13 -0.27
CA ILE A 217 2.07 26.88 -1.40
C ILE A 217 1.22 28.12 -1.69
N GLU A 218 -0.10 27.97 -1.76
CA GLU A 218 -1.03 29.10 -1.92
C GLU A 218 -0.95 30.10 -0.76
N SER A 219 -0.80 29.62 0.49
CA SER A 219 -0.60 30.47 1.67
C SER A 219 0.66 31.32 1.52
N MET A 220 1.78 30.71 1.14
CA MET A 220 3.07 31.40 0.90
C MET A 220 3.00 32.38 -0.28
N GLU A 221 2.29 32.05 -1.36
CA GLU A 221 2.08 32.97 -2.49
C GLU A 221 1.28 34.20 -2.06
N LYS A 222 0.15 34.01 -1.34
CA LYS A 222 -0.69 35.09 -0.80
C LYS A 222 0.07 35.98 0.21
N GLN A 223 1.00 35.39 0.97
CA GLN A 223 1.92 36.10 1.87
C GLN A 223 3.07 36.81 1.13
N GLY A 224 3.18 36.66 -0.20
CA GLY A 224 4.27 37.23 -0.99
C GLY A 224 5.63 36.58 -0.78
N ARG A 225 5.72 35.43 -0.09
CA ARG A 225 6.96 34.67 0.18
C ARG A 225 7.52 33.98 -1.07
N LEU A 226 6.73 33.87 -2.13
CA LEU A 226 7.12 33.22 -3.39
C LEU A 226 7.31 34.23 -4.52
N GLN A 227 8.21 33.91 -5.45
CA GLN A 227 8.36 34.57 -6.75
C GLN A 227 8.25 33.51 -7.83
N LEU A 228 7.30 33.65 -8.77
CA LEU A 228 7.21 32.74 -9.91
C LEU A 228 8.47 32.87 -10.78
N ILE A 229 9.17 31.77 -11.05
CA ILE A 229 10.34 31.74 -11.96
C ILE A 229 9.98 31.15 -13.32
N THR A 230 9.15 30.11 -13.37
CA THR A 230 8.66 29.51 -14.62
C THR A 230 7.36 28.73 -14.39
N ARG A 231 6.77 28.22 -15.46
CA ARG A 231 5.64 27.28 -15.42
C ARG A 231 5.95 26.08 -16.30
N LEU A 232 5.93 24.89 -15.70
CA LEU A 232 5.84 23.63 -16.41
C LEU A 232 4.46 23.53 -17.07
N LYS A 233 4.35 22.77 -18.17
CA LYS A 233 3.09 22.63 -18.91
C LYS A 233 2.84 21.17 -19.29
N SER A 234 1.70 20.65 -18.87
CA SER A 234 1.20 19.33 -19.23
C SER A 234 -0.29 19.40 -19.58
N GLU A 235 -0.95 18.26 -19.83
CA GLU A 235 -2.39 18.20 -20.10
C GLU A 235 -3.26 18.59 -18.90
N ILE A 236 -2.72 18.58 -17.66
CA ILE A 236 -3.42 19.13 -16.49
C ILE A 236 -3.32 20.66 -16.39
N GLY A 237 -2.61 21.31 -17.33
CA GLY A 237 -2.47 22.76 -17.40
C GLY A 237 -1.05 23.25 -17.09
N TYR A 238 -0.96 24.33 -16.32
CA TYR A 238 0.31 24.96 -15.95
C TYR A 238 0.65 24.70 -14.48
N ASN A 239 1.83 24.14 -14.23
CA ASN A 239 2.35 23.89 -12.88
C ASN A 239 3.47 24.90 -12.59
N PRO A 240 3.28 25.83 -11.63
CA PRO A 240 4.27 26.85 -11.33
C PRO A 240 5.49 26.27 -10.61
N ILE A 241 6.68 26.78 -10.97
CA ILE A 241 7.87 26.69 -10.12
C ILE A 241 8.13 28.09 -9.56
N TYR A 242 8.32 28.16 -8.25
CA TYR A 242 8.61 29.38 -7.52
C TYR A 242 10.04 29.37 -6.99
N LEU A 243 10.65 30.56 -6.86
CA LEU A 243 11.75 30.83 -5.97
C LEU A 243 11.18 31.23 -4.60
N ILE A 244 11.67 30.61 -3.51
CA ILE A 244 11.34 31.00 -2.15
C ILE A 244 12.17 32.23 -1.76
N LYS A 245 11.53 33.32 -1.35
CA LYS A 245 12.19 34.55 -0.93
C LYS A 245 12.72 34.46 0.50
N ASN A 246 13.74 35.27 0.79
CA ASN A 246 14.33 35.43 2.13
C ASN A 246 14.92 34.13 2.73
N ILE A 247 15.39 33.22 1.86
CA ILE A 247 16.21 32.06 2.24
C ILE A 247 17.67 32.38 1.88
N GLU A 248 18.61 31.93 2.71
CA GLU A 248 20.05 32.23 2.57
C GLU A 248 20.65 31.68 1.25
N LYS A 249 20.33 30.43 0.93
CA LYS A 249 20.57 29.84 -0.40
C LYS A 249 19.28 29.93 -1.24
N PRO A 250 19.35 30.22 -2.55
CA PRO A 250 18.18 30.12 -3.43
C PRO A 250 17.59 28.71 -3.40
N VAL A 251 16.27 28.59 -3.19
CA VAL A 251 15.54 27.32 -3.20
C VAL A 251 14.32 27.44 -4.11
N ALA A 252 14.17 26.52 -5.05
CA ALA A 252 12.97 26.36 -5.85
C ALA A 252 11.88 25.61 -5.08
N LEU A 253 10.61 25.86 -5.39
CA LEU A 253 9.44 25.19 -4.82
C LEU A 253 8.46 24.84 -5.94
N LEU A 254 8.04 23.58 -6.01
CA LEU A 254 7.04 23.11 -6.96
C LEU A 254 6.05 22.13 -6.31
N HIS A 255 4.85 22.04 -6.88
CA HIS A 255 3.88 20.99 -6.56
C HIS A 255 3.95 19.89 -7.63
N PRO A 256 4.23 18.62 -7.26
CA PRO A 256 4.46 17.52 -8.20
C PRO A 256 3.17 16.87 -8.74
N GLY A 257 1.99 17.30 -8.30
CA GLY A 257 0.76 16.55 -8.49
C GLY A 257 0.60 15.42 -7.46
N VAL A 258 -0.20 14.40 -7.81
CA VAL A 258 -0.42 13.18 -7.02
C VAL A 258 -0.30 11.98 -7.95
N GLY A 259 0.37 10.93 -7.48
CA GLY A 259 0.71 9.72 -8.24
C GLY A 259 2.09 9.80 -8.86
N ALA A 260 2.84 8.71 -8.71
CA ALA A 260 4.23 8.58 -9.17
C ALA A 260 4.50 9.07 -10.61
N PRO A 261 3.71 8.72 -11.66
CA PRO A 261 4.02 9.13 -13.03
C PRO A 261 4.06 10.65 -13.26
N LEU A 262 3.18 11.40 -12.58
CA LEU A 262 3.12 12.86 -12.71
C LEU A 262 4.24 13.54 -11.90
N ALA A 263 4.50 13.04 -10.69
CA ALA A 263 5.58 13.52 -9.84
C ALA A 263 6.96 13.31 -10.46
N VAL A 264 7.17 12.15 -11.09
CA VAL A 264 8.35 11.83 -11.91
C VAL A 264 8.50 12.80 -13.08
N GLY A 265 7.41 13.08 -13.80
CA GLY A 265 7.43 14.04 -14.92
C GLY A 265 7.94 15.41 -14.49
N PHE A 266 7.38 16.00 -13.44
CA PHE A 266 7.84 17.32 -12.97
C PHE A 266 9.21 17.30 -12.29
N LEU A 267 9.64 16.17 -11.71
CA LEU A 267 11.02 16.00 -11.24
C LEU A 267 12.01 16.03 -12.42
N GLU A 268 11.76 15.24 -13.47
CA GLU A 268 12.57 15.22 -14.70
C GLU A 268 12.66 16.60 -15.36
N GLU A 269 11.55 17.32 -15.44
CA GLU A 269 11.53 18.69 -15.97
C GLU A 269 12.31 19.67 -15.08
N ALA A 270 12.22 19.56 -13.74
CA ALA A 270 13.01 20.36 -12.82
C ALA A 270 14.52 20.07 -12.91
N ILE A 271 14.90 18.80 -13.13
CA ILE A 271 16.29 18.38 -13.39
C ILE A 271 16.79 19.03 -14.68
N ALA A 272 16.04 18.93 -15.78
CA ALA A 272 16.39 19.53 -17.06
C ALA A 272 16.51 21.08 -16.98
N LEU A 273 15.66 21.73 -16.18
CA LEU A 273 15.74 23.16 -15.92
C LEU A 273 16.97 23.57 -15.10
N GLY A 274 17.57 22.66 -14.32
CA GLY A 274 18.86 22.85 -13.66
C GLY A 274 18.95 22.50 -12.18
N ALA A 275 17.90 21.96 -11.56
CA ALA A 275 17.94 21.50 -10.17
C ALA A 275 18.60 20.12 -10.05
N ASP A 276 19.38 19.90 -9.00
CA ASP A 276 20.14 18.66 -8.76
C ASP A 276 20.11 18.18 -7.31
N ARG A 277 19.45 18.94 -6.42
CA ARG A 277 19.28 18.63 -4.99
C ARG A 277 17.83 18.82 -4.59
N PHE A 278 17.20 17.74 -4.15
CA PHE A 278 15.77 17.68 -3.91
C PHE A 278 15.47 17.20 -2.49
N ILE A 279 14.57 17.90 -1.79
CA ILE A 279 13.87 17.34 -0.63
C ILE A 279 12.37 17.39 -0.91
N ALA A 280 11.74 16.23 -0.91
CA ALA A 280 10.28 16.12 -1.04
C ALA A 280 9.61 16.18 0.35
N CYS A 281 8.42 16.78 0.44
CA CYS A 281 7.62 16.76 1.66
C CYS A 281 6.12 16.61 1.39
N GLY A 282 5.50 15.62 2.05
CA GLY A 282 4.12 15.23 1.78
C GLY A 282 3.43 14.48 2.91
N GLY A 283 2.19 14.05 2.65
CA GLY A 283 1.40 13.25 3.59
C GLY A 283 1.57 11.75 3.33
N ALA A 284 1.35 10.95 4.37
CA ALA A 284 1.32 9.49 4.30
C ALA A 284 0.24 8.92 5.23
N GLY A 285 -0.26 7.73 4.91
CA GLY A 285 -1.10 6.93 5.80
C GLY A 285 -0.23 6.14 6.78
N SER A 286 -0.58 6.16 8.07
CA SER A 286 0.15 5.36 9.08
C SER A 286 -0.14 3.86 8.93
N LEU A 287 0.90 3.02 8.96
CA LEU A 287 0.77 1.56 8.99
C LEU A 287 1.09 0.92 10.34
N LYS A 288 1.54 1.62 11.39
CA LYS A 288 1.71 1.00 12.73
C LYS A 288 0.75 1.61 13.75
N SER A 289 0.09 0.75 14.54
CA SER A 289 -0.77 1.13 15.68
C SER A 289 -0.08 1.94 16.78
N THR A 290 1.24 2.05 16.74
CA THR A 290 2.05 2.86 17.65
C THR A 290 2.40 4.26 17.11
N HIS A 291 2.08 4.56 15.85
CA HIS A 291 2.28 5.90 15.29
C HIS A 291 1.14 6.82 15.73
N GLN A 292 1.45 7.71 16.67
CA GLN A 292 0.58 8.85 16.96
C GLN A 292 0.42 9.72 15.70
N VAL A 293 -0.82 10.03 15.34
CA VAL A 293 -1.15 11.04 14.31
C VAL A 293 -0.41 12.33 14.66
N GLY A 294 0.45 12.82 13.76
CA GLY A 294 1.42 13.87 14.10
C GLY A 294 2.88 13.45 13.85
N LYS A 295 3.22 12.16 13.91
CA LYS A 295 4.61 11.74 13.76
C LYS A 295 5.16 12.07 12.35
N LEU A 296 6.36 12.64 12.31
CA LEU A 296 7.13 12.78 11.08
C LEU A 296 7.84 11.47 10.76
N ILE A 297 7.88 11.12 9.48
CA ILE A 297 8.45 9.87 8.98
C ILE A 297 9.50 10.22 7.92
N VAL A 298 10.67 9.58 8.00
CA VAL A 298 11.74 9.69 7.01
C VAL A 298 11.91 8.31 6.37
N PRO A 299 11.51 8.10 5.11
CA PRO A 299 11.66 6.81 4.44
C PRO A 299 13.14 6.42 4.37
N THR A 300 13.48 5.23 4.83
CA THR A 300 14.82 4.64 4.64
C THR A 300 14.94 3.87 3.33
N ARG A 301 13.79 3.50 2.77
CA ARG A 301 13.53 2.69 1.57
C ARG A 301 12.03 2.70 1.32
N ALA A 302 11.60 2.43 0.10
CA ALA A 302 10.19 2.45 -0.31
C ALA A 302 9.85 1.27 -1.24
N ILE A 303 8.84 0.46 -0.90
CA ILE A 303 8.36 -0.66 -1.73
C ILE A 303 7.76 -0.16 -3.04
N ARG A 304 8.13 -0.80 -4.15
CA ARG A 304 7.70 -0.49 -5.52
C ARG A 304 6.41 -1.25 -5.89
N ASP A 305 5.26 -0.73 -5.48
CA ASP A 305 3.90 -1.20 -5.87
C ASP A 305 3.16 -0.11 -6.68
N GLU A 306 3.95 0.65 -7.43
CA GLU A 306 3.57 1.65 -8.44
C GLU A 306 4.34 1.39 -9.76
N GLY A 307 3.89 1.97 -10.87
CA GLY A 307 4.43 1.63 -12.20
C GLY A 307 5.69 2.37 -12.64
N ALA A 308 5.91 3.60 -12.20
CA ALA A 308 6.91 4.50 -12.77
C ALA A 308 8.36 4.10 -12.43
N SER A 309 8.66 3.65 -11.20
CA SER A 309 10.05 3.30 -10.81
C SER A 309 10.69 2.21 -11.67
N PHE A 310 9.88 1.29 -12.24
CA PHE A 310 10.35 0.21 -13.11
C PHE A 310 10.89 0.67 -14.47
N HIS A 311 10.62 1.92 -14.87
CA HIS A 311 11.24 2.53 -16.04
C HIS A 311 12.63 3.14 -15.74
N TYR A 312 12.99 3.32 -14.47
CA TYR A 312 14.24 3.98 -14.04
C TYR A 312 15.24 3.03 -13.37
N LEU A 313 14.76 1.94 -12.77
CA LEU A 313 15.59 0.92 -12.14
C LEU A 313 15.12 -0.48 -12.52
N ALA A 314 16.08 -1.40 -12.63
CA ALA A 314 15.82 -2.83 -12.79
C ALA A 314 14.82 -3.34 -11.73
N PRO A 315 13.99 -4.37 -12.02
CA PRO A 315 12.96 -4.81 -11.10
C PRO A 315 13.53 -5.37 -9.80
N GLU A 316 13.37 -4.61 -8.72
CA GLU A 316 13.71 -4.97 -7.34
C GLU A 316 12.54 -4.59 -6.42
N GLU A 317 12.56 -5.02 -5.17
CA GLU A 317 11.45 -4.88 -4.22
C GLU A 317 11.27 -3.43 -3.72
N ASP A 318 12.37 -2.70 -3.52
CA ASP A 318 12.38 -1.33 -3.03
C ASP A 318 13.28 -0.39 -3.85
N ALA A 319 13.17 0.91 -3.54
CA ALA A 319 14.11 1.95 -3.94
C ALA A 319 14.52 2.75 -2.69
N VAL A 320 15.71 3.37 -2.73
CA VAL A 320 16.32 4.07 -1.58
C VAL A 320 16.57 5.55 -1.87
N PRO A 321 16.39 6.45 -0.88
CA PRO A 321 16.83 7.84 -1.02
C PRO A 321 18.34 7.91 -1.16
N THR A 322 18.86 9.02 -1.70
CA THR A 322 20.30 9.23 -1.74
C THR A 322 20.86 9.52 -0.34
N GLU A 323 22.07 9.02 -0.06
CA GLU A 323 22.66 9.08 1.28
C GLU A 323 22.84 10.52 1.79
N ASN A 324 23.29 11.44 0.94
CA ASN A 324 23.49 12.84 1.34
C ASN A 324 22.15 13.52 1.66
N ALA A 325 21.11 13.34 0.83
CA ALA A 325 19.79 13.89 1.07
C ALA A 325 19.10 13.30 2.30
N PHE A 326 19.23 11.99 2.54
CA PHE A 326 18.74 11.35 3.75
C PHE A 326 19.45 11.91 4.99
N ASN A 327 20.78 11.95 5.00
CA ASN A 327 21.55 12.49 6.12
C ASN A 327 21.22 13.98 6.36
N ALA A 328 21.00 14.76 5.30
CA ALA A 328 20.63 16.17 5.44
C ALA A 328 19.29 16.38 6.16
N ILE A 329 18.31 15.51 5.94
CA ILE A 329 17.06 15.48 6.73
C ILE A 329 17.37 15.13 8.19
N ILE A 330 18.09 14.03 8.42
CA ILE A 330 18.37 13.49 9.75
C ILE A 330 19.09 14.51 10.65
N GLU A 331 20.11 15.20 10.12
CA GLU A 331 20.81 16.25 10.87
C GLU A 331 19.92 17.46 11.14
N THR A 332 19.12 17.88 10.15
CA THR A 332 18.18 19.01 10.30
C THR A 332 17.12 18.74 11.37
N MET A 333 16.61 17.50 11.46
CA MET A 333 15.68 17.08 12.52
C MET A 333 16.35 17.10 13.90
N LYS A 334 17.56 16.53 14.01
CA LYS A 334 18.34 16.49 15.26
C LYS A 334 18.66 17.89 15.79
N GLU A 335 19.16 18.78 14.93
CA GLU A 335 19.50 20.16 15.33
C GLU A 335 18.27 20.98 15.74
N ARG A 336 17.11 20.71 15.14
CA ARG A 336 15.84 21.37 15.50
C ARG A 336 15.11 20.69 16.66
N GLY A 337 15.63 19.59 17.21
CA GLY A 337 15.00 18.84 18.30
C GLY A 337 13.63 18.29 17.94
N VAL A 338 13.43 17.90 16.67
CA VAL A 338 12.15 17.37 16.17
C VAL A 338 12.20 15.85 16.16
N ASP A 339 11.21 15.20 16.78
CA ASP A 339 11.07 13.75 16.76
C ASP A 339 10.59 13.25 15.38
N TYR A 340 11.17 12.13 14.93
CA TYR A 340 10.85 11.48 13.67
C TYR A 340 10.98 9.95 13.78
N GLU A 341 10.42 9.21 12.82
CA GLU A 341 10.65 7.78 12.66
C GLU A 341 11.31 7.46 11.32
N CYS A 342 12.39 6.68 11.34
CA CYS A 342 12.96 6.06 10.15
C CYS A 342 12.31 4.70 9.93
N THR A 343 11.71 4.48 8.75
CA THR A 343 10.99 3.24 8.43
C THR A 343 10.99 2.97 6.93
N LEU A 344 10.74 1.70 6.55
CA LEU A 344 10.32 1.35 5.20
C LEU A 344 8.94 1.95 4.92
N THR A 345 8.70 2.47 3.72
CA THR A 345 7.38 2.88 3.23
C THR A 345 6.86 1.95 2.14
N TRP A 346 5.57 2.04 1.85
CA TRP A 346 4.92 1.40 0.73
C TRP A 346 4.44 2.46 -0.27
N THR A 347 5.02 2.50 -1.47
CA THR A 347 4.56 3.38 -2.54
C THR A 347 3.53 2.66 -3.39
N THR A 348 2.34 3.24 -3.59
CA THR A 348 1.27 2.61 -4.37
C THR A 348 0.49 3.56 -5.29
N ASP A 349 0.23 3.13 -6.52
CA ASP A 349 -0.72 3.81 -7.42
C ASP A 349 -2.20 3.63 -6.96
N GLY A 350 -2.45 2.69 -6.06
CA GLY A 350 -3.78 2.16 -5.77
C GLY A 350 -4.31 2.49 -4.38
N ILE A 351 -4.43 3.77 -4.02
CA ILE A 351 -4.96 4.21 -2.71
C ILE A 351 -6.32 3.57 -2.36
N TYR A 352 -7.27 3.53 -3.31
CA TYR A 352 -8.57 2.85 -3.13
C TYR A 352 -8.49 1.30 -3.24
N ARG A 353 -7.28 0.75 -3.38
CA ARG A 353 -6.96 -0.68 -3.44
C ARG A 353 -6.01 -1.10 -2.30
N GLU A 354 -5.85 -0.26 -1.29
CA GLU A 354 -5.26 -0.59 0.02
C GLU A 354 -6.17 -1.55 0.81
N THR A 355 -6.39 -2.75 0.26
CA THR A 355 -7.14 -3.81 0.95
C THR A 355 -6.39 -4.22 2.21
N ARG A 356 -7.11 -4.55 3.29
CA ARG A 356 -6.47 -4.95 4.56
C ARG A 356 -5.42 -6.05 4.43
N ARG A 357 -5.63 -7.05 3.56
CA ARG A 357 -4.60 -8.06 3.22
C ARG A 357 -3.29 -7.41 2.73
N LYS A 358 -3.36 -6.47 1.78
CA LYS A 358 -2.17 -5.71 1.32
C LYS A 358 -1.56 -4.91 2.47
N ILE A 359 -2.36 -4.22 3.28
CA ILE A 359 -1.89 -3.46 4.45
C ILE A 359 -1.14 -4.37 5.43
N GLU A 360 -1.71 -5.53 5.77
CA GLU A 360 -1.13 -6.56 6.64
C GLU A 360 0.16 -7.14 6.05
N GLU A 361 0.18 -7.47 4.75
CA GLU A 361 1.38 -7.91 4.04
C GLU A 361 2.51 -6.88 4.12
N ARG A 362 2.21 -5.59 3.90
CA ARG A 362 3.19 -4.50 3.95
C ARG A 362 3.64 -4.22 5.38
N ARG A 363 2.74 -4.31 6.38
CA ARG A 363 3.10 -4.29 7.81
C ARG A 363 4.09 -5.40 8.15
N ASN A 364 3.86 -6.62 7.66
CA ASN A 364 4.73 -7.78 7.88
C ASN A 364 6.09 -7.65 7.18
N MET A 365 6.16 -6.91 6.06
CA MET A 365 7.42 -6.51 5.42
C MET A 365 8.17 -5.40 6.20
N GLY A 366 7.56 -4.83 7.24
CA GLY A 366 8.13 -3.74 8.05
C GLY A 366 7.75 -2.33 7.60
N CYS A 367 6.81 -2.18 6.66
CA CYS A 367 6.34 -0.86 6.23
C CYS A 367 5.67 -0.12 7.39
N GLY A 368 6.12 1.10 7.67
CA GLY A 368 5.55 1.97 8.70
C GLY A 368 4.55 2.99 8.19
N ALA A 369 4.57 3.27 6.89
CA ALA A 369 3.65 4.19 6.23
C ALA A 369 3.38 3.77 4.78
N VAL A 370 2.26 4.24 4.23
CA VAL A 370 1.88 4.16 2.81
C VAL A 370 1.78 5.56 2.21
N GLU A 371 2.28 5.72 0.99
CA GLU A 371 2.22 6.94 0.20
C GLU A 371 2.27 6.59 -1.32
N MET A 372 2.44 7.57 -2.21
CA MET A 372 2.17 7.37 -3.65
C MET A 372 3.32 7.75 -4.60
N GLU A 373 4.47 8.23 -4.11
CA GLU A 373 5.56 8.76 -4.95
C GLU A 373 7.00 8.36 -4.56
N ALA A 374 7.29 7.98 -3.31
CA ALA A 374 8.65 7.86 -2.77
C ALA A 374 9.56 6.96 -3.62
N ALA A 375 9.13 5.73 -3.90
CA ALA A 375 9.93 4.77 -4.65
C ALA A 375 10.25 5.23 -6.07
N ALA A 376 9.33 5.97 -6.71
CA ALA A 376 9.53 6.53 -8.04
C ALA A 376 10.50 7.72 -8.03
N LEU A 377 10.34 8.65 -7.07
CA LEU A 377 11.27 9.78 -6.91
C LEU A 377 12.70 9.30 -6.59
N PHE A 378 12.84 8.27 -5.74
CA PHE A 378 14.12 7.63 -5.43
C PHE A 378 14.73 6.93 -6.66
N ALA A 379 13.93 6.24 -7.46
CA ALA A 379 14.39 5.58 -8.68
C ALA A 379 14.90 6.58 -9.73
N VAL A 380 14.17 7.67 -9.98
CA VAL A 380 14.62 8.76 -10.86
C VAL A 380 15.90 9.40 -10.34
N ALA A 381 16.00 9.67 -9.04
CA ALA A 381 17.18 10.28 -8.45
C ALA A 381 18.44 9.42 -8.64
N SER A 382 18.32 8.10 -8.43
CA SER A 382 19.38 7.14 -8.71
C SER A 382 19.78 7.10 -10.19
N PHE A 383 18.79 7.05 -11.10
CA PHE A 383 19.01 6.99 -12.55
C PHE A 383 19.66 8.27 -13.11
N ARG A 384 19.14 9.45 -12.73
CA ARG A 384 19.62 10.77 -13.15
C ARG A 384 20.83 11.27 -12.36
N LYS A 385 21.22 10.58 -11.28
CA LYS A 385 22.36 10.90 -10.40
C LYS A 385 22.22 12.28 -9.75
N VAL A 386 21.02 12.57 -9.24
CA VAL A 386 20.69 13.77 -8.46
C VAL A 386 20.40 13.39 -7.01
N GLU A 387 20.55 14.33 -6.08
CA GLU A 387 20.31 14.08 -4.66
C GLU A 387 18.82 14.17 -4.35
N LEU A 388 18.21 13.15 -3.74
CA LEU A 388 16.80 13.17 -3.35
C LEU A 388 16.49 12.33 -2.11
N ALA A 389 15.77 12.93 -1.17
CA ALA A 389 15.12 12.25 -0.05
C ALA A 389 13.76 12.91 0.27
N GLN A 390 12.98 12.30 1.16
CA GLN A 390 11.61 12.74 1.46
C GLN A 390 11.35 12.80 2.97
N ILE A 391 10.49 13.74 3.39
CA ILE A 391 9.93 13.82 4.73
C ILE A 391 8.40 13.69 4.63
N LEU A 392 7.84 12.75 5.37
CA LEU A 392 6.40 12.47 5.37
C LEU A 392 5.76 12.86 6.70
N TYR A 393 4.50 13.26 6.65
CA TYR A 393 3.64 13.46 7.81
C TYR A 393 2.56 12.38 7.84
N ALA A 394 2.47 11.64 8.95
CA ALA A 394 1.37 10.69 9.19
C ALA A 394 0.05 11.45 9.35
N GLY A 395 -0.65 11.64 8.24
CA GLY A 395 -1.75 12.60 8.10
C GLY A 395 -3.09 12.05 8.53
N ASP A 396 -3.29 10.74 8.34
CA ASP A 396 -4.45 9.98 8.77
C ASP A 396 -3.97 8.60 9.25
N ASP A 397 -4.67 8.04 10.23
CA ASP A 397 -4.33 6.77 10.87
C ASP A 397 -5.15 5.62 10.26
N LEU A 398 -4.46 4.64 9.67
CA LEU A 398 -5.05 3.41 9.11
C LEU A 398 -4.91 2.22 10.08
N SER A 399 -4.69 2.47 11.38
CA SER A 399 -4.45 1.44 12.40
C SER A 399 -5.36 1.50 13.63
N GLY A 400 -6.00 2.65 13.91
CA GLY A 400 -7.20 2.74 14.74
C GLY A 400 -7.01 3.39 16.12
N GLU A 401 -7.87 4.38 16.37
CA GLU A 401 -8.18 5.08 17.64
C GLU A 401 -7.16 6.07 18.27
N PHE A 402 -7.60 7.33 18.24
CA PHE A 402 -7.31 8.48 19.10
C PHE A 402 -5.96 9.22 19.03
N TRP A 403 -6.09 10.54 19.19
CA TRP A 403 -5.10 11.59 18.97
C TRP A 403 -4.68 12.21 20.31
N ASP A 404 -3.37 12.32 20.56
CA ASP A 404 -2.79 13.11 21.66
C ASP A 404 -1.73 14.05 21.08
N SER A 405 -2.04 15.35 20.98
CA SER A 405 -1.11 16.36 20.51
C SER A 405 -0.41 17.06 21.67
N ARG A 406 0.90 16.83 21.81
CA ARG A 406 1.76 17.72 22.60
C ARG A 406 2.48 18.69 21.67
N ASN A 407 1.84 19.87 21.50
CA ASN A 407 2.33 21.14 20.93
C ASN A 407 1.93 21.57 19.50
N TRP A 408 1.14 20.83 18.72
CA TRP A 408 0.67 21.27 17.38
C TRP A 408 -0.85 21.43 17.33
N HIS A 409 -1.35 22.61 16.95
CA HIS A 409 -2.75 23.00 17.13
C HIS A 409 -3.64 22.82 15.88
N SER A 410 -3.09 22.58 14.69
CA SER A 410 -3.87 22.29 13.47
C SER A 410 -3.10 21.48 12.42
N LYS A 411 -3.80 20.75 11.53
CA LYS A 411 -3.15 20.03 10.40
C LYS A 411 -2.36 20.99 9.49
N THR A 412 -2.81 22.23 9.30
CA THR A 412 -2.11 23.24 8.49
C THR A 412 -0.78 23.65 9.10
N GLU A 413 -0.74 23.90 10.41
CA GLU A 413 0.50 24.25 11.13
C GLU A 413 1.57 23.14 11.01
N VAL A 414 1.15 21.88 10.97
CA VAL A 414 2.05 20.74 10.72
C VAL A 414 2.64 20.77 9.32
N ARG A 415 1.80 21.02 8.30
CA ARG A 415 2.24 21.11 6.89
C ARG A 415 3.21 22.27 6.66
N GLU A 416 2.95 23.42 7.27
CA GLU A 416 3.84 24.59 7.21
C GLU A 416 5.20 24.28 7.87
N LYS A 417 5.21 23.71 9.09
CA LYS A 417 6.45 23.31 9.78
C LYS A 417 7.22 22.22 9.03
N LEU A 418 6.52 21.26 8.42
CA LEU A 418 7.12 20.20 7.60
C LEU A 418 7.78 20.79 6.35
N LEU A 419 7.16 21.78 5.70
CA LEU A 419 7.79 22.50 4.60
C LEU A 419 9.01 23.30 5.06
N ASP A 420 8.95 24.00 6.20
CA ASP A 420 10.10 24.72 6.77
C ASP A 420 11.26 23.77 7.16
N LEU A 421 10.96 22.51 7.52
CA LEU A 421 11.96 21.45 7.73
C LEU A 421 12.56 20.96 6.40
N ALA A 422 11.74 20.77 5.37
CA ALA A 422 12.18 20.38 4.03
C ALA A 422 13.08 21.44 3.38
N ILE A 423 12.71 22.72 3.52
CA ILE A 423 13.55 23.86 3.06
C ILE A 423 14.90 23.84 3.79
N ALA A 424 14.91 23.66 5.11
CA ALA A 424 16.15 23.64 5.88
C ALA A 424 17.07 22.45 5.54
N ALA A 425 16.49 21.25 5.34
CA ALA A 425 17.23 20.08 4.87
C ALA A 425 17.75 20.28 3.43
N CYS A 426 16.96 20.93 2.56
CA CYS A 426 17.39 21.20 1.18
C CYS A 426 18.54 22.23 1.17
N VAL A 427 18.48 23.28 2.00
CA VAL A 427 19.57 24.25 2.18
C VAL A 427 20.86 23.61 2.75
N ARG A 428 20.79 22.44 3.39
CA ARG A 428 21.98 21.71 3.89
C ARG A 428 22.75 20.98 2.79
N LEU A 429 22.10 20.65 1.67
CA LEU A 429 22.74 20.07 0.47
C LEU A 429 23.61 21.10 -0.29
#